data_AF-A0A428KBR9-F1
#
_entry.id   AF-A0A428KBR9-F1
#
_cell.length_a   1.000
_cell.length_b   1.000
_cell.length_c   1.000
_cell.angle_alpha   90.00
_cell.angle_beta   90.00
_cell.angle_gamma   90.00
#
_symmetry.space_group_name_H-M   'P 1'
#
loop_
_entity.id
_entity.type
_entity.pdbx_description
1 polymer ?
#
loop_
_entity_poly.entity_id
_entity_poly.type
_entity_poly.pdbx_seq_one_letter_code
_entity_poly.pdbx_strand_id
1 'polypeptide(L)'
;MNHLRFFRRFAGLVLAGWLCLSGTAEAQSSTGGQRDVLREITDVVGLKPRFQLRATTEVQNAAAVVYGGQRYLLYNPQFVAAVNRAGRTDWAGISILAHEMGHHLNGHTLRPGGSNPADELEADEFSGFVLRKMGASMAEAQAGMAVVSDDEASPTHPGRSTRLTAISDGWLRANQQIVATTRAAAPSATPAVLANRATAPVRTVAAASAAPVSVLGKITFRDNPGEDYYITNRLSVVRFDAGARTAQVVGRLTRSESVNYPYVLIDGRQRRLYVSRSGSIFDTSGRQVASLSDPS
;
A
#
# COMPACT_ATOMS: atom_id res chain seq x y z
N MET A 1 17.75 59.66 14.72
CA MET A 1 18.72 58.70 14.15
C MET A 1 17.93 57.60 13.47
N ASN A 2 17.67 57.80 12.18
CA ASN A 2 16.91 56.92 11.30
C ASN A 2 17.89 56.18 10.41
N HIS A 3 17.87 54.84 10.38
CA HIS A 3 18.26 54.13 9.18
C HIS A 3 17.33 52.94 8.93
N LEU A 4 16.43 53.17 7.97
CA LEU A 4 15.72 52.14 7.25
C LEU A 4 16.67 51.34 6.36
N ARG A 5 16.31 50.06 6.25
CA ARG A 5 16.59 49.05 5.23
C ARG A 5 16.99 49.58 3.84
N PHE A 6 17.95 48.91 3.21
CA PHE A 6 18.09 48.87 1.76
C PHE A 6 18.02 47.43 1.22
N PHE A 7 17.41 47.37 0.05
CA PHE A 7 16.93 46.25 -0.74
C PHE A 7 17.94 45.91 -1.85
N ARG A 8 17.69 44.79 -2.56
CA ARG A 8 18.15 44.40 -3.92
C ARG A 8 19.51 43.67 -4.03
N ARG A 9 19.79 42.80 -5.00
CA ARG A 9 19.07 42.02 -6.07
C ARG A 9 20.17 41.17 -6.77
N PHE A 10 19.79 39.99 -7.27
CA PHE A 10 20.18 39.30 -8.53
C PHE A 10 21.62 39.24 -9.10
N ALA A 11 21.86 38.10 -9.76
CA ALA A 11 22.82 37.74 -10.84
C ALA A 11 24.04 36.91 -10.39
N GLY A 12 24.58 35.91 -11.10
CA GLY A 12 24.36 35.29 -12.43
C GLY A 12 25.20 33.98 -12.51
N LEU A 13 24.74 32.96 -13.25
CA LEU A 13 25.31 32.42 -14.51
C LEU A 13 26.77 31.87 -14.48
N VAL A 14 26.84 30.54 -14.69
CA VAL A 14 27.76 29.74 -15.54
C VAL A 14 29.22 29.54 -15.09
N LEU A 15 29.61 28.27 -14.90
CA LEU A 15 30.73 27.71 -15.66
C LEU A 15 30.59 26.18 -15.85
N ALA A 16 30.76 25.75 -17.10
CA ALA A 16 30.89 24.37 -17.51
C ALA A 16 32.26 23.81 -17.09
N GLY A 17 32.29 22.56 -16.63
CA GLY A 17 33.51 21.79 -16.42
C GLY A 17 33.23 20.33 -16.79
N TRP A 18 33.75 19.91 -17.93
CA TRP A 18 33.81 18.50 -18.32
C TRP A 18 34.82 17.79 -17.42
N LEU A 19 34.38 16.74 -16.73
CA LEU A 19 35.27 15.70 -16.24
C LEU A 19 34.63 14.34 -16.52
N CYS A 20 35.16 13.66 -17.54
CA CYS A 20 34.88 12.26 -17.81
C CYS A 20 35.49 11.42 -16.69
N LEU A 21 34.65 10.92 -15.78
CA LEU A 21 34.95 9.75 -14.96
C LEU A 21 33.92 8.69 -15.33
N SER A 22 34.37 7.74 -16.14
CA SER A 22 33.69 6.50 -16.48
C SER A 22 33.58 5.62 -15.23
N GLY A 23 32.70 5.99 -14.29
CA GLY A 23 32.25 5.11 -13.25
C GLY A 23 31.10 4.28 -13.80
N THR A 24 31.30 2.97 -13.98
CA THR A 24 30.18 2.04 -14.10
C THR A 24 29.34 2.20 -12.85
N ALA A 25 28.19 2.87 -12.97
CA ALA A 25 27.16 2.84 -11.96
C ALA A 25 26.60 1.41 -11.94
N GLU A 26 27.29 0.55 -11.20
CA GLU A 26 26.73 -0.73 -10.79
C GLU A 26 25.49 -0.39 -9.97
N ALA A 27 24.34 -0.76 -10.52
CA ALA A 27 23.11 -0.84 -9.75
C ALA A 27 23.38 -1.85 -8.64
N GLN A 28 23.78 -1.37 -7.46
CA GLN A 28 23.73 -2.13 -6.23
C GLN A 28 22.26 -2.48 -5.99
N SER A 29 21.87 -3.61 -6.55
CA SER A 29 20.71 -4.37 -6.10
C SER A 29 21.05 -4.74 -4.67
N SER A 30 20.37 -4.13 -3.71
CA SER A 30 20.57 -4.39 -2.29
C SER A 30 20.18 -5.84 -1.97
N THR A 31 21.18 -6.72 -2.04
CA THR A 31 21.12 -8.08 -1.51
C THR A 31 21.22 -8.02 0.01
N GLY A 32 20.05 -8.00 0.66
CA GLY A 32 19.94 -8.23 2.09
C GLY A 32 18.62 -7.74 2.66
N GLY A 33 17.65 -8.66 2.87
CA GLY A 33 16.56 -8.58 3.86
C GLY A 33 15.77 -7.28 4.05
N GLN A 34 15.85 -6.31 3.15
CA GLN A 34 15.20 -5.02 3.26
C GLN A 34 13.80 -5.15 2.67
N ARG A 35 12.77 -4.82 3.47
CA ARG A 35 11.39 -4.70 3.00
C ARG A 35 11.36 -3.84 1.74
N ASP A 36 10.84 -4.40 0.65
CA ASP A 36 10.60 -3.65 -0.58
C ASP A 36 9.28 -2.87 -0.42
N VAL A 37 9.35 -1.80 0.38
CA VAL A 37 8.22 -0.92 0.69
C VAL A 37 7.57 -0.38 -0.57
N LEU A 38 8.36 -0.12 -1.62
CA LEU A 38 7.85 0.35 -2.90
C LEU A 38 6.92 -0.68 -3.53
N ARG A 39 7.37 -1.94 -3.57
CA ARG A 39 6.58 -3.07 -4.06
C ARG A 39 5.32 -3.27 -3.24
N GLU A 40 5.43 -3.23 -1.91
CA GLU A 40 4.28 -3.34 -1.01
C GLU A 40 3.22 -2.26 -1.26
N ILE A 41 3.64 -0.99 -1.40
CA ILE A 41 2.73 0.12 -1.75
C ILE A 41 2.10 -0.12 -3.12
N THR A 42 2.89 -0.49 -4.14
CA THR A 42 2.33 -0.71 -5.48
C THR A 42 1.37 -1.89 -5.56
N ASP A 43 1.61 -2.93 -4.78
CA ASP A 43 0.74 -4.11 -4.70
C ASP A 43 -0.65 -3.74 -4.16
N VAL A 44 -0.75 -2.88 -3.15
CA VAL A 44 -2.05 -2.46 -2.58
C VAL A 44 -2.82 -1.44 -3.43
N VAL A 45 -2.11 -0.64 -4.22
CA VAL A 45 -2.71 0.31 -5.16
C VAL A 45 -3.09 -0.37 -6.47
N GLY A 46 -2.49 -1.52 -6.78
CA GLY A 46 -2.75 -2.28 -8.01
C GLY A 46 -2.10 -1.66 -9.24
N LEU A 47 -1.00 -0.94 -9.07
CA LEU A 47 -0.26 -0.29 -10.15
C LEU A 47 1.11 -0.95 -10.33
N LYS A 48 1.63 -0.96 -11.56
CA LYS A 48 3.02 -1.34 -11.79
C LYS A 48 3.93 -0.16 -11.41
N PRO A 49 4.96 -0.33 -10.57
CA PRO A 49 5.92 0.74 -10.30
C PRO A 49 6.58 1.19 -11.60
N ARG A 50 6.47 2.48 -11.92
CA ARG A 50 7.18 3.13 -13.04
C ARG A 50 8.07 4.28 -12.55
N PHE A 51 8.56 4.15 -11.33
CA PHE A 51 9.49 5.07 -10.67
C PHE A 51 10.61 4.27 -10.00
N GLN A 52 11.79 4.87 -9.90
CA GLN A 52 12.95 4.29 -9.22
C GLN A 52 13.09 4.91 -7.83
N LEU A 53 13.14 4.07 -6.80
CA LEU A 53 13.44 4.52 -5.44
C LEU A 53 14.96 4.65 -5.29
N ARG A 54 15.44 5.80 -4.81
CA ARG A 54 16.86 6.06 -4.58
C ARG A 54 17.09 6.75 -3.24
N ALA A 55 17.98 6.17 -2.44
CA ALA A 55 18.53 6.83 -1.26
C ALA A 55 19.53 7.91 -1.70
N THR A 56 19.42 9.12 -1.16
CA THR A 56 20.37 10.22 -1.42
C THR A 56 20.34 11.25 -0.29
N THR A 57 21.46 11.93 -0.07
CA THR A 57 21.56 13.09 0.84
C THR A 57 21.37 14.42 0.12
N GLU A 58 21.17 14.41 -1.20
CA GLU A 58 20.94 15.62 -2.01
C GLU A 58 19.58 16.27 -1.73
N VAL A 59 18.62 15.50 -1.20
CA VAL A 59 17.35 16.02 -0.68
C VAL A 59 17.41 16.03 0.84
N GLN A 60 16.81 17.05 1.47
CA GLN A 60 16.77 17.14 2.93
C GLN A 60 15.80 16.12 3.55
N ASN A 61 14.74 15.77 2.80
CA ASN A 61 13.64 14.91 3.23
C ASN A 61 13.38 13.78 2.21
N ALA A 62 12.33 13.90 1.39
CA ALA A 62 12.02 13.04 0.26
C ALA A 62 11.47 13.91 -0.88
N ALA A 63 11.57 13.43 -2.11
CA ALA A 63 11.06 14.16 -3.27
C ALA A 63 10.71 13.22 -4.44
N ALA A 64 9.57 13.47 -5.06
CA ALA A 64 9.20 12.93 -6.36
C ALA A 64 9.70 13.85 -7.50
N VAL A 65 10.58 13.33 -8.37
CA VAL A 65 11.18 14.13 -9.46
C VAL A 65 11.18 13.39 -10.80
N VAL A 66 11.16 14.16 -11.89
CA VAL A 66 11.36 13.64 -13.24
C VAL A 66 12.68 14.17 -13.77
N TYR A 67 13.62 13.27 -14.06
CA TYR A 67 14.95 13.62 -14.58
C TYR A 67 15.35 12.68 -15.72
N GLY A 68 15.80 13.24 -16.84
CA GLY A 68 16.17 12.45 -18.02
C GLY A 68 15.03 11.57 -18.56
N GLY A 69 13.77 12.02 -18.43
CA GLY A 69 12.59 11.23 -18.82
C GLY A 69 12.24 10.06 -17.89
N GLN A 70 12.95 9.89 -16.78
CA GLN A 70 12.70 8.87 -15.76
C GLN A 70 12.10 9.49 -14.51
N ARG A 71 11.21 8.75 -13.83
CA ARG A 71 10.58 9.15 -12.55
C ARG A 71 11.38 8.58 -11.39
N TYR A 72 11.69 9.40 -10.39
CA TYR A 72 12.45 9.02 -9.21
C TYR A 72 11.71 9.41 -7.94
N LEU A 73 11.68 8.49 -6.98
CA LEU A 73 11.45 8.82 -5.58
C LEU A 73 12.81 8.89 -4.89
N LEU A 74 13.22 10.10 -4.52
CA LEU A 74 14.42 10.34 -3.75
C LEU A 74 14.06 10.39 -2.27
N TYR A 75 14.86 9.78 -1.41
CA TYR A 75 14.68 9.92 0.04
C TYR A 75 16.02 10.01 0.76
N ASN A 76 16.04 10.79 1.83
CA ASN A 76 17.16 10.87 2.75
C ASN A 76 16.98 9.83 3.87
N PRO A 77 17.84 8.79 3.95
CA PRO A 77 17.70 7.73 4.95
C PRO A 77 17.77 8.24 6.40
N GLN A 78 18.55 9.29 6.65
CA GLN A 78 18.68 9.87 7.99
C GLN A 78 17.39 10.56 8.42
N PHE A 79 16.75 11.28 7.50
CA PHE A 79 15.46 11.92 7.72
C PHE A 79 14.37 10.87 7.99
N VAL A 80 14.25 9.84 7.14
CA VAL A 80 13.27 8.76 7.33
C VAL A 80 13.48 8.05 8.67
N ALA A 81 14.72 7.76 9.04
CA ALA A 81 15.03 7.18 10.35
C ALA A 81 14.65 8.11 11.51
N ALA A 82 14.84 9.43 11.37
CA ALA A 82 14.44 10.40 12.38
C ALA A 82 12.90 10.45 12.55
N VAL A 83 12.17 10.44 11.43
CA VAL A 83 10.70 10.42 11.43
C VAL A 83 10.17 9.14 12.07
N ASN A 84 10.72 7.96 11.73
CA ASN A 84 10.32 6.69 12.34
C ASN A 84 10.56 6.67 13.86
N ARG A 85 11.69 7.23 14.31
CA ARG A 85 11.97 7.36 15.75
C ARG A 85 10.97 8.30 16.45
N ALA A 86 10.65 9.43 15.85
CA ALA A 86 9.71 10.40 16.40
C ALA A 86 8.28 9.83 16.46
N GLY A 87 7.83 9.19 15.38
CA GLY A 87 6.52 8.54 15.29
C GLY A 87 6.44 7.19 16.01
N ARG A 88 7.58 6.66 16.49
CA ARG A 88 7.72 5.34 17.12
C ARG A 88 7.15 4.19 16.28
N THR A 89 7.24 4.31 14.95
CA THR A 89 6.70 3.35 14.00
C THR A 89 7.35 3.51 12.63
N ASP A 90 7.47 2.41 11.87
CA ASP A 90 7.93 2.45 10.48
C ASP A 90 6.90 3.07 9.53
N TRP A 91 5.62 3.11 9.94
CA TRP A 91 4.55 3.71 9.16
C TRP A 91 4.77 5.19 8.86
N ALA A 92 5.52 5.90 9.71
CA ALA A 92 5.83 7.31 9.53
C ALA A 92 6.73 7.55 8.30
N GLY A 93 7.69 6.66 8.04
CA GLY A 93 8.52 6.68 6.84
C GLY A 93 7.78 6.17 5.61
N ILE A 94 6.95 5.13 5.78
CA ILE A 94 6.08 4.62 4.70
C ILE A 94 5.09 5.71 4.25
N SER A 95 4.56 6.53 5.16
CA SER A 95 3.64 7.62 4.82
C SER A 95 4.30 8.69 3.96
N ILE A 96 5.58 9.00 4.22
CA ILE A 96 6.37 9.94 3.40
C ILE A 96 6.55 9.37 1.99
N LEU A 97 6.95 8.10 1.86
CA LEU A 97 7.13 7.49 0.54
C LEU A 97 5.82 7.40 -0.24
N ALA A 98 4.72 7.04 0.43
CA ALA A 98 3.40 7.01 -0.20
C ALA A 98 2.94 8.41 -0.66
N HIS A 99 3.24 9.46 0.12
CA HIS A 99 2.96 10.85 -0.26
C HIS A 99 3.71 11.24 -1.54
N GLU A 100 5.02 10.96 -1.63
CA GLU A 100 5.80 11.21 -2.86
C GLU A 100 5.27 10.42 -4.06
N MET A 101 4.81 9.18 -3.85
CA MET A 101 4.15 8.42 -4.90
C MET A 101 2.86 9.11 -5.38
N GLY A 102 2.08 9.70 -4.45
CA GLY A 102 0.90 10.49 -4.75
C GLY A 102 1.20 11.62 -5.74
N HIS A 103 2.27 12.37 -5.54
CA HIS A 103 2.69 13.43 -6.46
C HIS A 103 2.96 12.92 -7.89
N HIS A 104 3.57 11.74 -8.04
CA HIS A 104 3.79 11.16 -9.35
C HIS A 104 2.51 10.61 -10.01
N LEU A 105 1.63 10.00 -9.22
CA LEU A 105 0.41 9.37 -9.74
C LEU A 105 -0.65 10.39 -10.12
N ASN A 106 -0.77 11.48 -9.36
CA ASN A 106 -1.69 12.59 -9.66
C ASN A 106 -1.09 13.59 -10.68
N GLY A 107 0.15 13.37 -11.13
CA GLY A 107 0.77 14.21 -12.15
C GLY A 107 1.23 15.58 -11.65
N HIS A 108 1.41 15.76 -10.34
CA HIS A 108 1.93 16.99 -9.75
C HIS A 108 3.34 17.31 -10.27
N THR A 109 4.13 16.28 -10.54
CA THR A 109 5.50 16.42 -11.07
C THR A 109 5.59 16.79 -12.55
N LEU A 110 4.46 16.96 -13.25
CA LEU A 110 4.42 17.32 -14.68
C LEU A 110 4.24 18.82 -14.92
N ARG A 111 3.76 19.56 -13.91
CA ARG A 111 3.49 20.99 -14.00
C ARG A 111 4.72 21.77 -13.51
N PRO A 112 5.16 22.81 -14.24
CA PRO A 112 6.16 23.74 -13.72
C PRO A 112 5.55 24.64 -12.64
N GLY A 113 6.31 24.92 -11.58
CA GLY A 113 5.82 25.57 -10.35
C GLY A 113 5.65 24.51 -9.28
N GLY A 114 6.44 24.61 -8.20
CA GLY A 114 6.59 23.57 -7.19
C GLY A 114 5.34 23.27 -6.37
N SER A 115 5.54 22.79 -5.15
CA SER A 115 4.47 22.41 -4.24
C SER A 115 3.43 23.55 -4.06
N ASN A 116 2.15 23.18 -4.15
CA ASN A 116 1.04 24.05 -3.83
C ASN A 116 0.08 23.32 -2.87
N PRO A 117 -0.72 24.05 -2.07
CA PRO A 117 -1.50 23.45 -1.00
C PRO A 117 -2.48 22.36 -1.46
N ALA A 118 -3.05 22.46 -2.66
CA ALA A 118 -4.01 21.46 -3.15
C ALA A 118 -3.30 20.14 -3.49
N ASP A 119 -2.18 20.21 -4.22
CA ASP A 119 -1.39 19.03 -4.60
C ASP A 119 -0.84 18.29 -3.35
N GLU A 120 -0.49 19.02 -2.28
CA GLU A 120 -0.05 18.43 -1.00
C GLU A 120 -1.16 17.68 -0.28
N LEU A 121 -2.38 18.23 -0.23
CA LEU A 121 -3.53 17.59 0.42
C LEU A 121 -3.97 16.33 -0.33
N GLU A 122 -3.92 16.37 -1.67
CA GLU A 122 -4.18 15.19 -2.49
C GLU A 122 -3.15 14.07 -2.24
N ALA A 123 -1.87 14.43 -2.09
CA ALA A 123 -0.80 13.49 -1.76
C ALA A 123 -0.93 12.92 -0.34
N ASP A 124 -1.36 13.73 0.63
CA ASP A 124 -1.69 13.31 1.99
C ASP A 124 -2.89 12.35 2.05
N GLU A 125 -3.96 12.66 1.32
CA GLU A 125 -5.12 11.76 1.19
C GLU A 125 -4.71 10.44 0.56
N PHE A 126 -3.91 10.48 -0.51
CA PHE A 126 -3.38 9.27 -1.13
C PHE A 126 -2.54 8.45 -0.15
N SER A 127 -1.68 9.09 0.65
CA SER A 127 -0.87 8.43 1.67
C SER A 127 -1.75 7.70 2.69
N GLY A 128 -2.75 8.36 3.28
CA GLY A 128 -3.67 7.74 4.22
C GLY A 128 -4.43 6.53 3.64
N PHE A 129 -4.85 6.64 2.37
CA PHE A 129 -5.50 5.55 1.64
C PHE A 129 -4.61 4.32 1.48
N VAL A 130 -3.36 4.52 1.05
CA VAL A 130 -2.36 3.46 0.91
C VAL A 130 -2.10 2.78 2.25
N LEU A 131 -1.83 3.58 3.29
CA LEU A 131 -1.46 3.06 4.61
C LEU A 131 -2.58 2.21 5.21
N ARG A 132 -3.84 2.63 5.07
CA ARG A 132 -4.98 1.81 5.48
C ARG A 132 -5.00 0.44 4.79
N LYS A 133 -4.77 0.41 3.46
CA LYS A 133 -4.77 -0.83 2.68
C LYS A 133 -3.60 -1.74 3.03
N MET A 134 -2.47 -1.17 3.42
CA MET A 134 -1.31 -1.91 3.94
C MET A 134 -1.53 -2.40 5.38
N GLY A 135 -2.52 -1.85 6.09
CA GLY A 135 -2.95 -2.32 7.41
C GLY A 135 -2.63 -1.39 8.57
N ALA A 136 -2.13 -0.18 8.32
CA ALA A 136 -1.89 0.81 9.35
C ALA A 136 -3.21 1.22 10.06
N SER A 137 -3.14 1.40 11.37
CA SER A 137 -4.16 2.12 12.14
C SER A 137 -4.19 3.60 11.75
N MET A 138 -5.26 4.31 12.11
CA MET A 138 -5.36 5.76 11.88
C MET A 138 -4.19 6.51 12.55
N ALA A 139 -3.86 6.14 13.79
CA ALA A 139 -2.76 6.76 14.53
C ALA A 139 -1.40 6.53 13.85
N GLU A 140 -1.15 5.32 13.34
CA GLU A 140 0.06 5.02 12.56
C GLU A 140 0.09 5.77 11.23
N ALA A 141 -1.05 5.93 10.56
CA ALA A 141 -1.15 6.69 9.32
C ALA A 141 -0.84 8.19 9.51
N GLN A 142 -1.13 8.73 10.69
CA GLN A 142 -0.85 10.11 11.06
C GLN A 142 0.53 10.32 11.70
N ALA A 143 1.27 9.24 12.01
CA ALA A 143 2.54 9.31 12.73
C ALA A 143 3.64 10.07 11.97
N GLY A 144 3.57 10.13 10.64
CA GLY A 144 4.49 10.92 9.80
C GLY A 144 4.46 12.42 10.09
N MET A 145 3.37 12.94 10.67
CA MET A 145 3.23 14.35 11.00
C MET A 145 3.94 14.76 12.30
N ALA A 146 4.52 13.81 13.06
CA ALA A 146 5.19 14.07 14.34
C ALA A 146 6.40 15.01 14.23
N VAL A 147 6.99 15.15 13.03
CA VAL A 147 8.16 16.02 12.78
C VAL A 147 7.83 17.28 11.97
N VAL A 148 6.58 17.44 11.53
CA VAL A 148 6.15 18.65 10.81
C VAL A 148 6.01 19.75 11.84
N SER A 149 6.86 20.78 11.81
CA SER A 149 6.96 21.79 12.86
C SER A 149 5.83 22.82 12.88
N ASP A 150 5.20 23.08 11.73
CA ASP A 150 4.27 24.19 11.57
C ASP A 150 2.81 23.77 11.76
N ASP A 151 2.15 24.32 12.77
CA ASP A 151 0.68 24.23 12.90
C ASP A 151 -0.04 25.10 11.85
N GLU A 152 0.60 26.18 11.43
CA GLU A 152 0.06 27.17 10.50
C GLU A 152 0.35 26.85 9.03
N ALA A 153 -0.57 27.22 8.15
CA ALA A 153 -0.40 27.05 6.71
C ALA A 153 0.59 28.08 6.13
N SER A 154 1.36 27.67 5.13
CA SER A 154 2.20 28.51 4.30
C SER A 154 1.66 28.59 2.86
N PRO A 155 2.18 29.48 2.00
CA PRO A 155 1.74 29.58 0.61
C PRO A 155 1.93 28.28 -0.20
N THR A 156 2.86 27.42 0.20
CA THR A 156 3.16 26.16 -0.52
C THR A 156 2.75 24.92 0.26
N HIS A 157 2.63 24.99 1.60
CA HIS A 157 2.29 23.83 2.43
C HIS A 157 1.10 24.11 3.35
N PRO A 158 0.08 23.23 3.38
CA PRO A 158 -1.01 23.32 4.35
C PRO A 158 -0.51 23.13 5.79
N GLY A 159 -1.23 23.73 6.75
CA GLY A 159 -0.94 23.55 8.17
C GLY A 159 -1.20 22.11 8.63
N ARG A 160 -0.56 21.71 9.74
CA ARG A 160 -0.58 20.33 10.26
C ARG A 160 -1.99 19.74 10.41
N SER A 161 -2.94 20.53 10.91
CA SER A 161 -4.32 20.06 11.13
C SER A 161 -5.02 19.67 9.82
N THR A 162 -4.92 20.49 8.78
CA THR A 162 -5.50 20.22 7.46
C THR A 162 -4.90 18.98 6.82
N ARG A 163 -3.59 18.79 6.96
CA ARG A 163 -2.89 17.59 6.48
C ARG A 163 -3.36 16.32 7.20
N LEU A 164 -3.50 16.38 8.53
CA LEU A 164 -4.02 15.27 9.34
C LEU A 164 -5.45 14.87 8.93
N THR A 165 -6.29 15.86 8.59
CA THR A 165 -7.64 15.62 8.06
C THR A 165 -7.59 14.92 6.70
N ALA A 166 -6.77 15.39 5.76
CA ALA A 166 -6.62 14.75 4.44
C ALA A 166 -6.17 13.28 4.56
N ILE A 167 -5.17 13.01 5.41
CA ILE A 167 -4.72 11.63 5.72
C ILE A 167 -5.90 10.79 6.26
N SER A 168 -6.68 11.35 7.17
CA SER A 168 -7.86 10.67 7.75
C SER A 168 -8.90 10.35 6.68
N ASP A 169 -9.19 11.29 5.77
CA ASP A 169 -10.17 11.10 4.70
C ASP A 169 -9.76 9.97 3.76
N GLY A 170 -8.49 9.94 3.36
CA GLY A 170 -7.93 8.85 2.56
C GLY A 170 -8.01 7.50 3.25
N TRP A 171 -7.64 7.45 4.53
CA TRP A 171 -7.73 6.25 5.36
C TRP A 171 -9.18 5.75 5.48
N LEU A 172 -10.13 6.65 5.72
CA LEU A 172 -11.56 6.35 5.82
C LEU A 172 -12.11 5.84 4.49
N ARG A 173 -11.72 6.45 3.36
CA ARG A 173 -12.11 5.99 2.03
C ARG A 173 -11.60 4.57 1.74
N ALA A 174 -10.34 4.29 2.04
CA ALA A 174 -9.81 2.93 1.94
C ALA A 174 -10.54 1.96 2.88
N ASN A 175 -10.86 2.39 4.10
CA ASN A 175 -11.58 1.58 5.06
C ASN A 175 -13.00 1.28 4.58
N GLN A 176 -13.70 2.25 4.01
CA GLN A 176 -15.01 2.06 3.39
C GLN A 176 -14.93 1.10 2.21
N GLN A 177 -13.89 1.18 1.37
CA GLN A 177 -13.70 0.19 0.30
C GLN A 177 -13.51 -1.21 0.88
N ILE A 178 -12.66 -1.37 1.89
CA ILE A 178 -12.44 -2.65 2.57
C ILE A 178 -13.77 -3.16 3.16
N VAL A 179 -14.50 -2.32 3.88
CA VAL A 179 -15.81 -2.67 4.48
C VAL A 179 -16.86 -2.97 3.43
N ALA A 180 -16.96 -2.20 2.35
CA ALA A 180 -17.89 -2.42 1.25
C ALA A 180 -17.59 -3.75 0.55
N THR A 181 -16.32 -4.08 0.32
CA THR A 181 -15.90 -5.39 -0.18
C THR A 181 -16.22 -6.53 0.79
N THR A 182 -16.40 -6.25 2.09
CA THR A 182 -16.85 -7.23 3.08
C THR A 182 -18.37 -7.30 3.28
N ARG A 183 -19.13 -6.24 2.90
CA ARG A 183 -20.58 -6.10 3.16
C ARG A 183 -21.46 -6.37 1.94
N ALA A 184 -20.94 -6.24 0.73
CA ALA A 184 -21.73 -6.42 -0.49
C ALA A 184 -22.06 -7.92 -0.74
N ALA A 185 -23.25 -8.35 -0.32
CA ALA A 185 -23.99 -9.39 -1.04
C ALA A 185 -24.60 -8.73 -2.29
N ALA A 186 -24.32 -9.25 -3.48
CA ALA A 186 -24.84 -8.70 -4.73
C ALA A 186 -26.39 -8.80 -4.78
N PRO A 187 -27.12 -7.75 -5.20
CA PRO A 187 -28.52 -7.90 -5.57
C PRO A 187 -28.62 -8.66 -6.90
N SER A 188 -29.33 -9.79 -6.87
CA SER A 188 -29.91 -10.55 -7.99
C SER A 188 -28.97 -11.05 -9.10
N ALA A 189 -28.42 -12.25 -8.92
CA ALA A 189 -27.87 -13.07 -10.00
C ALA A 189 -28.95 -14.01 -10.57
N THR A 190 -29.98 -13.46 -11.23
CA THR A 190 -30.81 -14.25 -12.14
C THR A 190 -30.13 -14.19 -13.52
N PRO A 191 -29.73 -15.33 -14.14
CA PRO A 191 -29.11 -15.31 -15.45
C PRO A 191 -30.10 -14.78 -16.50
N ALA A 192 -29.77 -13.70 -17.19
CA ALA A 192 -30.47 -13.34 -18.42
C ALA A 192 -30.10 -14.37 -19.50
N VAL A 193 -31.04 -15.26 -19.83
CA VAL A 193 -30.93 -16.20 -20.94
C VAL A 193 -30.93 -15.38 -22.24
N LEU A 194 -29.81 -15.37 -22.97
CA LEU A 194 -29.74 -14.85 -24.33
C LEU A 194 -30.49 -15.79 -25.26
N ALA A 195 -31.78 -15.54 -25.47
CA ALA A 195 -32.51 -16.10 -26.60
C ALA A 195 -32.03 -15.38 -27.87
N ASN A 196 -31.53 -16.16 -28.84
CA ASN A 196 -31.30 -15.70 -30.20
C ASN A 196 -32.56 -14.99 -30.73
N ARG A 197 -32.45 -13.72 -31.13
CA ARG A 197 -33.42 -13.14 -32.04
C ARG A 197 -32.76 -12.17 -33.01
N ALA A 198 -32.79 -12.54 -34.29
CA ALA A 198 -32.59 -11.60 -35.37
C ALA A 198 -33.74 -10.57 -35.33
N THR A 199 -33.40 -9.31 -34.97
CA THR A 199 -33.67 -8.03 -35.67
C THR A 199 -33.34 -6.85 -34.73
N ALA A 200 -32.69 -5.81 -35.29
CA ALA A 200 -31.94 -4.71 -34.64
C ALA A 200 -32.79 -3.63 -33.91
N PRO A 201 -32.21 -2.49 -33.45
CA PRO A 201 -31.08 -2.26 -32.52
C PRO A 201 -31.51 -1.47 -31.25
N VAL A 202 -30.65 -1.33 -30.23
CA VAL A 202 -30.34 -0.08 -29.48
C VAL A 202 -29.43 -0.41 -28.27
N ARG A 203 -28.41 0.43 -28.11
CA ARG A 203 -27.30 0.35 -27.16
C ARG A 203 -27.73 0.49 -25.71
N THR A 204 -27.08 -0.26 -24.82
CA THR A 204 -26.64 0.24 -23.51
C THR A 204 -25.42 -0.56 -23.05
N VAL A 205 -24.45 0.15 -22.49
CA VAL A 205 -23.06 -0.26 -22.25
C VAL A 205 -22.92 -1.23 -21.07
N ALA A 206 -22.17 -2.31 -21.29
CA ALA A 206 -21.78 -3.28 -20.27
C ALA A 206 -20.65 -2.75 -19.37
N ALA A 207 -20.82 -2.84 -18.06
CA ALA A 207 -19.74 -2.76 -17.08
C ALA A 207 -19.18 -4.16 -16.80
N ALA A 208 -17.86 -4.26 -16.69
CA ALA A 208 -17.09 -5.50 -16.60
C ALA A 208 -17.21 -6.23 -15.25
N SER A 209 -17.36 -7.56 -15.30
CA SER A 209 -17.51 -8.49 -14.17
C SER A 209 -16.25 -8.67 -13.31
N ALA A 210 -16.45 -8.83 -11.99
CA ALA A 210 -15.44 -9.31 -11.05
C ALA A 210 -15.28 -10.85 -11.11
N ALA A 211 -14.05 -11.34 -10.97
CA ALA A 211 -13.69 -12.76 -11.12
C ALA A 211 -14.21 -13.67 -9.98
N PRO A 212 -14.51 -14.96 -10.27
CA PRO A 212 -15.05 -15.91 -9.29
C PRO A 212 -14.07 -16.26 -8.16
N VAL A 213 -14.62 -16.50 -6.96
CA VAL A 213 -13.86 -17.08 -5.84
C VAL A 213 -13.71 -18.57 -6.11
N SER A 214 -12.46 -19.04 -6.19
CA SER A 214 -12.16 -20.47 -6.26
C SER A 214 -11.52 -20.96 -4.96
N VAL A 215 -11.72 -22.23 -4.65
CA VAL A 215 -11.07 -22.90 -3.52
C VAL A 215 -9.70 -23.41 -3.98
N LEU A 216 -8.65 -23.09 -3.21
CA LEU A 216 -7.28 -23.52 -3.44
C LEU A 216 -6.91 -24.77 -2.64
N GLY A 217 -7.59 -25.04 -1.52
CA GLY A 217 -7.27 -26.20 -0.67
C GLY A 217 -8.19 -26.33 0.53
N LYS A 218 -8.26 -27.53 1.10
CA LYS A 218 -9.02 -27.87 2.30
C LYS A 218 -8.08 -28.00 3.50
N ILE A 219 -8.42 -27.35 4.60
CA ILE A 219 -7.75 -27.50 5.89
C ILE A 219 -8.55 -28.50 6.73
N THR A 220 -7.86 -29.51 7.26
CA THR A 220 -8.44 -30.48 8.19
C THR A 220 -7.75 -30.35 9.54
N PHE A 221 -8.48 -29.92 10.56
CA PHE A 221 -7.99 -29.82 11.93
C PHE A 221 -8.09 -31.17 12.64
N ARG A 222 -7.02 -31.56 13.35
CA ARG A 222 -6.97 -32.84 14.07
C ARG A 222 -7.97 -32.91 15.22
N ASP A 223 -8.15 -31.80 15.92
CA ASP A 223 -9.06 -31.70 17.07
C ASP A 223 -10.53 -31.54 16.62
N ASN A 224 -10.78 -31.28 15.34
CA ASN A 224 -12.12 -31.13 14.78
C ASN A 224 -12.19 -31.53 13.30
N PRO A 225 -12.09 -32.84 12.98
CA PRO A 225 -12.02 -33.32 11.61
C PRO A 225 -13.36 -33.22 10.86
N GLY A 226 -14.47 -33.03 11.58
CA GLY A 226 -15.82 -32.94 11.01
C GLY A 226 -16.20 -31.55 10.51
N GLU A 227 -15.35 -30.54 10.71
CA GLU A 227 -15.57 -29.19 10.20
C GLU A 227 -14.74 -28.92 8.94
N ASP A 228 -15.41 -28.36 7.95
CA ASP A 228 -14.80 -28.04 6.68
C ASP A 228 -14.20 -26.64 6.68
N TYR A 229 -12.88 -26.56 6.51
CA TYR A 229 -12.18 -25.29 6.33
C TYR A 229 -11.53 -25.26 4.95
N TYR A 230 -11.63 -24.13 4.25
CA TYR A 230 -11.13 -23.96 2.89
C TYR A 230 -10.29 -22.70 2.75
N ILE A 231 -9.23 -22.76 1.94
CA ILE A 231 -8.45 -21.61 1.50
C ILE A 231 -8.96 -21.19 0.14
N THR A 232 -9.20 -19.89 -0.07
CA THR A 232 -9.65 -19.37 -1.37
C THR A 232 -8.53 -18.72 -2.17
N ASN A 233 -8.76 -18.45 -3.46
CA ASN A 233 -7.87 -17.68 -4.33
C ASN A 233 -7.63 -16.23 -3.86
N ARG A 234 -8.38 -15.78 -2.86
CA ARG A 234 -8.21 -14.51 -2.14
C ARG A 234 -7.48 -14.67 -0.80
N LEU A 235 -6.80 -15.80 -0.61
CA LEU A 235 -6.02 -16.14 0.60
C LEU A 235 -6.83 -16.04 1.90
N SER A 236 -8.15 -16.24 1.82
CA SER A 236 -9.02 -16.27 3.00
C SER A 236 -9.23 -17.71 3.45
N VAL A 237 -9.34 -17.91 4.76
CA VAL A 237 -9.71 -19.19 5.38
C VAL A 237 -11.19 -19.12 5.70
N VAL A 238 -11.97 -20.03 5.14
CA VAL A 238 -13.42 -20.08 5.24
C VAL A 238 -13.82 -21.36 5.95
N ARG A 239 -14.58 -21.25 7.03
CA ARG A 239 -15.29 -22.38 7.63
C ARG A 239 -16.63 -22.55 6.93
N PHE A 240 -16.91 -23.74 6.44
CA PHE A 240 -18.19 -24.09 5.83
C PHE A 240 -19.03 -24.90 6.81
N ASP A 241 -20.25 -24.44 7.05
CA ASP A 241 -21.27 -25.14 7.81
C ASP A 241 -22.24 -25.80 6.84
N ALA A 242 -22.15 -27.13 6.72
CA ALA A 242 -22.99 -27.91 5.81
C ALA A 242 -24.47 -27.92 6.23
N GLY A 243 -24.77 -27.81 7.53
CA GLY A 243 -26.14 -27.81 8.05
C GLY A 243 -26.86 -26.50 7.75
N ALA A 244 -26.17 -25.36 7.96
CA ALA A 244 -26.70 -24.04 7.66
C ALA A 244 -26.50 -23.61 6.20
N ARG A 245 -25.69 -24.34 5.42
CA ARG A 245 -25.21 -23.97 4.07
C ARG A 245 -24.58 -22.57 4.04
N THR A 246 -23.81 -22.24 5.08
CA THR A 246 -23.14 -20.93 5.19
C THR A 246 -21.63 -21.09 5.22
N ALA A 247 -20.93 -20.08 4.71
CA ALA A 247 -19.48 -19.97 4.72
C ALA A 247 -19.09 -18.72 5.52
N GLN A 248 -18.20 -18.88 6.49
CA GLN A 248 -17.72 -17.79 7.33
C GLN A 248 -16.22 -17.65 7.20
N VAL A 249 -15.73 -16.45 6.92
CA VAL A 249 -14.28 -16.18 6.94
C VAL A 249 -13.82 -16.19 8.39
N VAL A 250 -12.93 -17.12 8.72
CA VAL A 250 -12.42 -17.34 10.08
C VAL A 250 -10.95 -16.96 10.23
N GLY A 251 -10.26 -16.73 9.12
CA GLY A 251 -8.88 -16.30 9.10
C GLY A 251 -8.39 -15.95 7.72
N ARG A 252 -7.09 -15.67 7.62
CA ARG A 252 -6.40 -15.35 6.37
C ARG A 252 -5.06 -16.09 6.30
N LEU A 253 -4.62 -16.41 5.10
CA LEU A 253 -3.30 -16.91 4.80
C LEU A 253 -2.40 -15.73 4.41
N THR A 254 -1.21 -15.64 4.99
CA THR A 254 -0.20 -14.63 4.67
C THR A 254 1.12 -15.32 4.38
N ARG A 255 1.96 -14.75 3.52
CA ARG A 255 3.32 -15.27 3.30
C ARG A 255 4.22 -14.95 4.51
N SER A 256 5.16 -15.85 4.77
CA SER A 256 6.18 -15.70 5.80
C SER A 256 7.56 -15.82 5.16
N GLU A 257 8.56 -15.21 5.78
CA GLU A 257 9.96 -15.26 5.36
C GLU A 257 10.64 -16.60 5.71
N SER A 258 9.97 -17.46 6.49
CA SER A 258 10.49 -18.78 6.85
C SER A 258 10.51 -19.73 5.66
N VAL A 259 11.68 -20.30 5.37
CA VAL A 259 11.87 -21.34 4.37
C VAL A 259 11.03 -22.59 4.69
N ASN A 260 10.92 -22.92 5.98
CA ASN A 260 10.20 -24.10 6.48
C ASN A 260 8.69 -23.87 6.57
N TYR A 261 8.27 -22.62 6.84
CA TYR A 261 6.88 -22.21 6.97
C TYR A 261 6.58 -21.02 6.04
N PRO A 262 6.46 -21.26 4.73
CA PRO A 262 6.27 -20.19 3.74
C PRO A 262 4.94 -19.44 3.90
N TYR A 263 3.97 -20.01 4.62
CA TYR A 263 2.70 -19.34 4.90
C TYR A 263 2.30 -19.43 6.37
N VAL A 264 1.55 -18.42 6.81
CA VAL A 264 1.01 -18.31 8.17
C VAL A 264 -0.49 -18.05 8.06
N LEU A 265 -1.28 -18.88 8.73
CA LEU A 265 -2.70 -18.65 8.95
C LEU A 265 -2.86 -17.75 10.16
N ILE A 266 -3.68 -16.71 10.04
CA ILE A 266 -3.98 -15.77 11.12
C ILE A 266 -5.50 -15.73 11.27
N ASP A 267 -5.99 -16.08 12.45
CA ASP A 267 -7.43 -16.01 12.76
C ASP A 267 -7.86 -14.61 13.22
N GLY A 268 -9.17 -14.43 13.45
CA GLY A 268 -9.74 -13.17 13.95
C GLY A 268 -9.23 -12.72 15.33
N ARG A 269 -8.55 -13.60 16.09
CA ARG A 269 -7.93 -13.31 17.39
C ARG A 269 -6.41 -13.16 17.28
N GLN A 270 -5.87 -13.01 16.07
CA GLN A 270 -4.43 -12.93 15.80
C GLN A 270 -3.63 -14.18 16.19
N ARG A 271 -4.29 -15.32 16.42
CA ARG A 271 -3.59 -16.59 16.65
C ARG A 271 -2.99 -17.07 15.34
N ARG A 272 -1.77 -17.57 15.43
CA ARG A 272 -0.96 -17.93 14.26
C ARG A 272 -0.80 -19.43 14.18
N LEU A 273 -1.00 -19.97 12.98
CA LEU A 273 -0.59 -21.33 12.62
C LEU A 273 0.35 -21.27 11.42
N TYR A 274 1.34 -22.14 11.43
CA TYR A 274 2.44 -22.13 10.46
C TYR A 274 2.25 -23.26 9.46
N VAL A 275 2.18 -22.93 8.17
CA VAL A 275 1.95 -23.89 7.08
C VAL A 275 3.28 -24.21 6.43
N SER A 276 3.67 -25.47 6.50
CA SER A 276 4.86 -26.00 5.83
C SER A 276 4.64 -26.22 4.33
N ARG A 277 5.73 -26.40 3.58
CA ARG A 277 5.68 -26.70 2.13
C ARG A 277 4.93 -28.00 1.80
N SER A 278 4.93 -28.97 2.71
CA SER A 278 4.22 -30.24 2.55
C SER A 278 2.74 -30.16 2.92
N GLY A 279 2.23 -28.98 3.28
CA GLY A 279 0.85 -28.78 3.71
C GLY A 279 0.58 -29.12 5.18
N SER A 280 1.57 -29.55 5.95
CA SER A 280 1.40 -29.72 7.41
C SER A 280 1.31 -28.37 8.12
N ILE A 281 0.38 -28.23 9.08
CA ILE A 281 0.08 -26.98 9.78
C ILE A 281 0.40 -27.15 11.27
N PHE A 282 1.19 -26.22 11.82
CA PHE A 282 1.73 -26.28 13.18
C PHE A 282 1.27 -25.10 14.03
N ASP A 283 1.08 -25.33 15.33
CA ASP A 283 0.89 -24.25 16.31
C ASP A 283 2.22 -23.59 16.70
N THR A 284 2.17 -22.56 17.55
CA THR A 284 3.36 -21.83 18.02
C THR A 284 4.30 -22.68 18.87
N SER A 285 3.88 -23.86 19.34
CA SER A 285 4.72 -24.80 20.09
C SER A 285 5.43 -25.81 19.18
N GLY A 286 5.18 -25.76 17.87
CA GLY A 286 5.75 -26.69 16.89
C GLY A 286 5.00 -28.03 16.81
N ARG A 287 3.82 -28.14 17.45
CA ARG A 287 2.97 -29.33 17.35
C ARG A 287 2.10 -29.23 16.11
N GLN A 288 2.02 -30.32 15.34
CA GLN A 288 1.14 -30.37 14.17
C GLN A 288 -0.33 -30.45 14.61
N VAL A 289 -1.16 -29.51 14.13
CA VAL A 289 -2.57 -29.37 14.51
C VAL A 289 -3.54 -29.54 13.33
N ALA A 290 -3.05 -29.39 12.10
CA ALA A 290 -3.87 -29.56 10.90
C ALA A 290 -3.03 -29.98 9.68
N SER A 291 -3.72 -30.27 8.58
CA SER A 291 -3.13 -30.49 7.26
C SER A 291 -3.93 -29.77 6.17
N LEU A 292 -3.23 -29.27 5.16
CA LEU A 292 -3.77 -28.70 3.94
C LEU A 292 -3.69 -29.74 2.82
N SER A 293 -4.82 -30.02 2.18
CA SER A 293 -4.93 -30.92 1.02
C SER A 293 -5.64 -30.24 -0.14
N ASP A 294 -5.65 -30.89 -1.30
CA ASP A 294 -6.47 -30.46 -2.43
C ASP A 294 -7.97 -30.51 -2.06
N PRO A 295 -8.79 -29.61 -2.63
CA PRO A 295 -10.22 -29.61 -2.41
C PRO A 295 -10.87 -30.66 -3.33
N SER A 296 -10.93 -31.90 -2.88
CA SER A 296 -11.65 -33.00 -3.56
C SER A 296 -13.16 -32.86 -3.43
#